data_AF-A0A9N9CBY3-F1
#
_entry.id   AF-A0A9N9CBY3-F1
#
_cell.length_a   1.000
_cell.length_b   1.000
_cell.length_c   1.000
_cell.angle_alpha   90.00
_cell.angle_beta   90.00
_cell.angle_gamma   90.00
#
_symmetry.space_group_name_H-M   'P 1'
#
loop_
_entity.id
_entity.type
_entity.pdbx_description
1 polymer ?
#
loop_
_entity_poly.entity_id
_entity_poly.type
_entity_poly.pdbx_seq_one_letter_code
_entity_poly.pdbx_strand_id
1 'polypeptide(L)'
;IAITLGFWHLFFEIRQFIYSPLEYFATAWNYFDLCAILSSIITSILWLYNGSAPSWAITYSTLFLELKFILYFRATSFVGVYFATIIGVAQSAFSFLVLLGFILFAFAHSLHLLLRPETKVSLDYPSYSSDPNDPWNLATTYNSIASNNTIEESASLIEPPDSNTNMFMWFDSSILAVYIMLTGDSSPLSSWVLRENYPLVIIMVLFSFFTTVYLMNLFITLLGNAIDETTNKAAFLTLRAEIFTVEVETTIIRQQVSFTRVSVTRTVAAYGNDINFIEKNVNRYFSYNIVHLDNYLTDISHIRY
;
A
#
# COMPACT_ATOMS: atom_id res chain seq x y z
N ILE A 1 -2.25 26.97 -1.29
CA ILE A 1 -3.10 26.28 -0.29
C ILE A 1 -2.60 24.85 -0.04
N ALA A 2 -2.51 23.99 -1.06
CA ALA A 2 -1.96 22.63 -0.90
C ALA A 2 -0.55 22.62 -0.30
N ILE A 3 0.37 23.43 -0.83
CA ILE A 3 1.75 23.55 -0.32
C ILE A 3 1.79 24.03 1.13
N THR A 4 1.01 25.07 1.45
CA THR A 4 0.98 25.65 2.80
C THR A 4 0.40 24.67 3.83
N LEU A 5 -0.64 23.91 3.46
CA LEU A 5 -1.19 22.84 4.29
C LEU A 5 -0.20 21.67 4.40
N GLY A 6 0.44 21.28 3.29
CA GLY A 6 1.46 20.23 3.27
C GLY A 6 2.62 20.53 4.21
N PHE A 7 3.19 21.73 4.15
CA PHE A 7 4.26 22.14 5.08
C PHE A 7 3.79 22.20 6.53
N TRP A 8 2.54 22.62 6.78
CA TRP A 8 1.94 22.59 8.12
C TRP A 8 1.86 21.16 8.67
N HIS A 9 1.38 20.20 7.88
CA HIS A 9 1.34 18.79 8.28
C HIS A 9 2.74 18.19 8.42
N LEU A 10 3.67 18.50 7.51
CA LEU A 10 5.07 18.05 7.59
C LEU A 10 5.75 18.54 8.88
N PHE A 11 5.43 19.74 9.36
CA PHE A 11 5.93 20.24 10.63
C PHE A 11 5.50 19.34 11.81
N PHE A 12 4.26 18.85 11.83
CA PHE A 12 3.82 17.91 12.86
C PHE A 12 4.54 16.56 12.77
N GLU A 13 4.75 16.03 11.56
CA GLU A 13 5.50 14.79 11.34
C GLU A 13 6.96 14.90 11.79
N ILE A 14 7.66 15.96 11.38
CA ILE A 14 9.05 16.22 11.79
C ILE A 14 9.13 16.36 13.31
N ARG A 15 8.14 17.02 13.92
CA ARG A 15 8.07 17.14 15.37
C ARG A 15 7.96 15.78 16.03
N GLN A 16 7.08 14.90 15.56
CA GLN A 16 6.94 13.54 16.09
C GLN A 16 8.24 12.74 15.94
N PHE A 17 8.85 12.81 14.76
CA PHE A 17 10.12 12.15 14.45
C PHE A 17 11.27 12.56 15.38
N ILE A 18 11.47 13.86 15.63
CA ILE A 18 12.54 14.36 16.51
C ILE A 18 12.39 13.83 17.94
N TYR A 19 11.17 13.57 18.37
CA TYR A 19 10.88 13.29 19.77
C TYR A 19 10.86 11.80 20.12
N SER A 20 10.40 10.93 19.23
CA SER A 20 10.47 9.48 19.42
C SER A 20 10.86 8.78 18.12
N PRO A 21 12.13 8.92 17.66
CA PRO A 21 12.54 8.43 16.35
C PRO A 21 12.40 6.90 16.19
N LEU A 22 12.65 6.14 17.26
CA LEU A 22 12.51 4.68 17.24
C LEU A 22 11.04 4.23 17.12
N GLU A 23 10.14 4.86 17.86
CA GLU A 23 8.70 4.57 17.77
C GLU A 23 8.12 5.07 16.45
N TYR A 24 8.63 6.20 15.94
CA TYR A 24 8.20 6.77 14.66
C TYR A 24 8.42 5.78 13.50
N PHE A 25 9.57 5.11 13.48
CA PHE A 25 9.90 4.11 12.46
C PHE A 25 9.25 2.74 12.69
N ALA A 26 8.67 2.49 13.87
CA ALA A 26 8.00 1.24 14.17
C ALA A 26 6.56 1.18 13.64
N THR A 27 5.92 2.33 13.43
CA THR A 27 4.51 2.40 12.99
C THR A 27 4.40 2.60 11.48
N ALA A 28 3.70 1.69 10.80
CA ALA A 28 3.45 1.79 9.35
C ALA A 28 2.67 3.08 8.97
N TRP A 29 1.87 3.61 9.91
CA TRP A 29 1.03 4.79 9.71
C TRP A 29 1.83 6.05 9.41
N ASN A 30 2.91 6.27 10.14
CA ASN A 30 3.76 7.45 9.96
C ASN A 30 4.40 7.48 8.57
N TYR A 31 4.84 6.33 8.04
CA TYR A 31 5.36 6.24 6.67
C TYR A 31 4.30 6.57 5.64
N PHE A 32 3.07 6.09 5.83
CA PHE A 32 1.96 6.37 4.93
C PHE A 32 1.60 7.86 4.95
N ASP A 33 1.51 8.45 6.14
CA ASP A 33 1.22 9.87 6.33
C ASP A 33 2.29 10.77 5.70
N LEU A 34 3.56 10.43 5.90
CA LEU A 34 4.69 11.12 5.29
C LEU A 34 4.64 11.01 3.77
N CYS A 35 4.34 9.82 3.22
CA CYS A 35 4.22 9.60 1.78
C CYS A 35 3.11 10.46 1.16
N ALA A 36 1.94 10.52 1.80
CA ALA A 36 0.82 11.35 1.34
C ALA A 36 1.17 12.85 1.37
N ILE A 37 1.83 13.32 2.42
CA ILE A 37 2.24 14.72 2.55
C ILE A 37 3.32 15.08 1.52
N LEU A 38 4.38 14.26 1.42
CA LEU A 38 5.50 14.53 0.52
C LEU A 38 5.07 14.48 -0.95
N SER A 39 4.29 13.47 -1.35
CA SER A 39 3.79 13.37 -2.73
C SER A 39 2.96 14.60 -3.11
N SER A 40 2.09 15.09 -2.24
CA SER A 40 1.30 16.31 -2.47
C SER A 40 2.17 17.57 -2.61
N ILE A 41 3.17 17.73 -1.74
CA ILE A 41 4.12 18.86 -1.81
C ILE A 41 4.92 18.81 -3.11
N ILE A 42 5.48 17.64 -3.46
CA ILE A 42 6.28 17.46 -4.68
C ILE A 42 5.45 17.77 -5.92
N THR A 43 4.24 17.20 -6.04
CA THR A 43 3.33 17.48 -7.17
C THR A 43 2.99 18.96 -7.27
N SER A 44 2.76 19.62 -6.15
CA SER A 44 2.46 21.06 -6.13
C SER A 44 3.66 21.93 -6.53
N ILE A 45 4.88 21.55 -6.13
CA ILE A 45 6.12 22.23 -6.55
C ILE A 45 6.36 22.03 -8.05
N LEU A 46 6.18 20.80 -8.55
CA LEU A 46 6.30 20.50 -9.99
C LEU A 46 5.33 21.35 -10.81
N TRP A 47 4.08 21.47 -10.34
CA TRP A 47 3.08 22.32 -10.97
C TRP A 47 3.51 23.80 -11.01
N LEU A 48 4.10 24.32 -9.93
CA LEU A 48 4.60 25.70 -9.89
C LEU A 48 5.81 25.93 -10.80
N TYR A 49 6.73 24.96 -10.86
CA TYR A 49 7.96 25.11 -11.64
C TYR A 49 7.71 25.00 -13.15
N ASN A 50 6.88 24.04 -13.58
CA ASN A 50 6.66 23.74 -15.00
C ASN A 50 5.36 24.34 -15.57
N GLY A 51 4.53 24.99 -14.74
CA GLY A 51 3.19 25.47 -15.12
C GLY A 51 2.14 24.37 -15.31
N SER A 52 2.56 23.11 -15.31
CA SER A 52 1.70 21.92 -15.27
C SER A 52 2.40 20.80 -14.51
N ALA A 53 1.64 19.90 -13.90
CA ALA A 53 2.15 18.67 -13.30
C ALA A 53 1.68 17.48 -14.14
N PRO A 54 2.51 16.43 -14.28
CA PRO A 54 2.11 15.25 -15.04
C PRO A 54 0.91 14.57 -14.39
N SER A 55 -0.03 14.10 -15.22
CA SER A 55 -1.30 13.53 -14.75
C SER A 55 -1.11 12.39 -13.75
N TRP A 56 -0.12 11.52 -13.98
CA TRP A 56 0.19 10.40 -13.07
C TRP A 56 0.58 10.88 -11.67
N ALA A 57 1.34 11.98 -11.54
CA ALA A 57 1.76 12.50 -10.24
C ALA A 57 0.58 13.10 -9.47
N ILE A 58 -0.30 13.80 -10.19
CA ILE A 58 -1.57 14.31 -9.63
C ILE A 58 -2.39 13.12 -9.13
N THR A 59 -2.61 12.10 -9.95
CA THR A 59 -3.38 10.90 -9.60
C THR A 59 -2.86 10.20 -8.34
N TYR A 60 -1.56 9.89 -8.27
CA TYR A 60 -1.01 9.23 -7.08
C TYR A 60 -1.07 10.11 -5.84
N SER A 61 -0.75 11.40 -5.95
CA SER A 61 -0.82 12.31 -4.81
C SER A 61 -2.25 12.46 -4.27
N THR A 62 -3.25 12.55 -5.16
CA THR A 62 -4.67 12.60 -4.78
C THR A 62 -5.11 11.29 -4.13
N LEU A 63 -4.75 10.15 -4.71
CA LEU A 63 -5.07 8.83 -4.14
C LEU A 63 -4.50 8.68 -2.71
N PHE A 64 -3.25 9.07 -2.49
CA PHE A 64 -2.66 9.00 -1.15
C PHE A 64 -3.34 9.93 -0.15
N LEU A 65 -3.76 11.13 -0.57
CA LEU A 65 -4.52 12.04 0.29
C LEU A 65 -5.92 11.50 0.62
N GLU A 66 -6.61 10.89 -0.34
CA GLU A 66 -7.93 10.27 -0.14
C GLU A 66 -7.85 9.05 0.80
N LEU A 67 -6.83 8.21 0.62
CA LEU A 67 -6.56 7.10 1.53
C LEU A 67 -6.20 7.59 2.93
N LYS A 68 -5.37 8.65 3.05
CA LYS A 68 -5.09 9.31 4.34
C LYS A 68 -6.36 9.85 4.99
N PHE A 69 -7.26 10.43 4.19
CA PHE A 69 -8.55 10.89 4.67
C PHE A 69 -9.38 9.74 5.24
N ILE A 70 -9.41 8.59 4.56
CA ILE A 70 -10.09 7.37 5.03
C ILE A 70 -9.48 6.86 6.36
N LEU A 71 -8.15 6.94 6.52
CA LEU A 71 -7.47 6.52 7.75
C LEU A 71 -7.85 7.33 8.99
N TYR A 72 -8.30 8.59 8.85
CA TYR A 72 -8.79 9.37 10.00
C TYR A 72 -10.00 8.73 10.68
N PHE A 73 -10.83 7.97 9.95
CA PHE A 73 -12.00 7.31 10.53
C PHE A 73 -11.64 6.14 11.45
N ARG A 74 -10.40 5.69 11.45
CA ARG A 74 -9.88 4.63 12.33
C ARG A 74 -10.08 4.93 13.82
N ALA A 75 -10.05 6.20 14.22
CA ALA A 75 -10.27 6.62 15.60
C ALA A 75 -11.75 6.53 16.06
N THR A 76 -12.68 6.37 15.12
CA THR A 76 -14.13 6.29 15.39
C THR A 76 -14.56 4.88 15.75
N SER A 77 -15.57 4.73 16.61
CA SER A 77 -16.11 3.41 16.99
C SER A 77 -16.88 2.73 15.86
N PHE A 78 -17.41 3.48 14.90
CA PHE A 78 -18.16 2.92 13.77
C PHE A 78 -17.23 2.28 12.74
N VAL A 79 -16.17 2.99 12.31
CA VAL A 79 -15.27 2.51 11.25
C VAL A 79 -14.04 1.80 11.81
N GLY A 80 -13.55 2.22 12.98
CA GLY A 80 -12.31 1.72 13.57
C GLY A 80 -12.30 0.22 13.88
N VAL A 81 -13.48 -0.37 14.16
CA VAL A 81 -13.60 -1.82 14.34
C VAL A 81 -13.21 -2.56 13.07
N TYR A 82 -13.69 -2.11 11.90
CA TYR A 82 -13.33 -2.72 10.61
C TYR A 82 -11.86 -2.53 10.28
N PHE A 83 -11.27 -1.36 10.58
CA PHE A 83 -9.83 -1.16 10.43
C PHE A 83 -9.02 -2.14 11.29
N ALA A 84 -9.41 -2.32 12.55
CA ALA A 84 -8.73 -3.26 13.44
C ALA A 84 -8.78 -4.69 12.91
N THR A 85 -9.94 -5.13 12.41
CA THR A 85 -10.09 -6.43 11.76
C THR A 85 -9.20 -6.53 10.52
N ILE A 86 -9.24 -5.53 9.61
CA ILE A 86 -8.42 -5.52 8.39
C ILE A 86 -6.92 -5.61 8.71
N ILE A 87 -6.44 -4.85 9.70
CA ILE A 87 -5.02 -4.86 10.11
C ILE A 87 -4.65 -6.21 10.74
N GLY A 88 -5.46 -6.73 11.67
CA GLY A 88 -5.19 -8.00 12.32
C GLY A 88 -5.13 -9.16 11.32
N VAL A 89 -6.09 -9.17 10.40
CA VAL A 89 -6.14 -10.16 9.31
C VAL A 89 -4.94 -10.03 8.37
N ALA A 90 -4.54 -8.80 8.00
CA ALA A 90 -3.38 -8.56 7.15
C ALA A 90 -2.07 -9.06 7.80
N GLN A 91 -1.90 -8.87 9.11
CA GLN A 91 -0.75 -9.38 9.85
C GLN A 91 -0.71 -10.91 9.85
N SER A 92 -1.85 -11.56 10.11
CA SER A 92 -1.95 -13.03 10.08
C SER A 92 -1.68 -13.62 8.70
N ALA A 93 -2.03 -12.90 7.63
CA ALA A 93 -1.88 -13.36 6.25
C ALA A 93 -0.53 -12.97 5.61
N PHE A 94 0.31 -12.18 6.28
CA PHE A 94 1.54 -11.65 5.69
C PHE A 94 2.53 -12.74 5.26
N SER A 95 2.77 -13.74 6.11
CA SER A 95 3.65 -14.88 5.78
C SER A 95 3.16 -15.66 4.56
N PHE A 96 1.84 -15.77 4.41
CA PHE A 96 1.24 -16.40 3.23
C PHE A 96 1.47 -15.57 1.97
N LEU A 97 1.30 -14.24 2.02
CA LEU A 97 1.55 -13.36 0.87
C LEU A 97 3.01 -13.42 0.40
N VAL A 98 3.97 -13.52 1.33
CA VAL A 98 5.38 -13.71 0.99
C VAL A 98 5.61 -15.02 0.25
N LEU A 99 5.02 -16.13 0.73
CA LEU A 99 5.10 -17.43 0.05
C LEU A 99 4.47 -17.37 -1.35
N LEU A 100 3.28 -16.79 -1.46
CA LEU A 100 2.60 -16.58 -2.74
C LEU A 100 3.50 -15.79 -3.69
N GLY A 101 4.14 -14.72 -3.23
CA GLY A 101 5.09 -13.92 -4.03
C GLY A 101 6.23 -14.74 -4.62
N PHE A 102 6.85 -15.63 -3.85
CA PHE A 102 7.91 -16.53 -4.36
C PHE A 102 7.38 -17.52 -5.41
N ILE A 103 6.16 -18.04 -5.21
CA ILE A 103 5.53 -18.95 -6.17
C ILE A 103 5.22 -18.22 -7.48
N LEU A 104 4.62 -17.03 -7.41
CA LEU A 104 4.35 -16.21 -8.60
C LEU A 104 5.65 -15.85 -9.34
N PHE A 105 6.70 -15.50 -8.60
CA PHE A 105 8.02 -15.22 -9.18
C PHE A 105 8.59 -16.44 -9.93
N ALA A 106 8.48 -17.65 -9.35
CA ALA A 106 8.94 -18.88 -9.99
C ALA A 106 8.17 -19.17 -11.29
N PHE A 107 6.85 -18.97 -11.30
CA PHE A 107 6.04 -19.13 -12.51
C PHE A 107 6.33 -18.05 -13.55
N ALA A 108 6.47 -16.78 -13.15
CA ALA A 108 6.82 -15.68 -14.04
C ALA A 108 8.17 -15.92 -14.72
N HIS A 109 9.17 -16.32 -13.95
CA HIS A 109 10.47 -16.68 -14.50
C HIS A 109 10.40 -17.88 -15.44
N SER A 110 9.64 -18.92 -15.09
CA SER A 110 9.50 -20.12 -15.94
C SER A 110 8.79 -19.81 -17.26
N LEU A 111 7.71 -19.02 -17.21
CA LEU A 111 6.97 -18.58 -18.41
C LEU A 111 7.79 -17.61 -19.25
N HIS A 112 8.55 -16.69 -18.62
CA HIS A 112 9.51 -15.84 -19.33
C HIS A 112 10.53 -16.68 -20.10
N LEU A 113 11.10 -17.72 -19.47
CA LEU A 113 12.04 -18.60 -20.16
C LEU A 113 11.41 -19.40 -21.30
N LEU A 114 10.16 -19.82 -21.15
CA LEU A 114 9.45 -20.62 -22.15
C LEU A 114 8.93 -19.78 -23.33
N LEU A 115 8.46 -18.57 -23.06
CA LEU A 115 7.69 -17.75 -24.01
C LEU A 115 8.42 -16.51 -24.50
N ARG A 116 9.65 -16.24 -24.04
CA ARG A 116 10.47 -15.18 -24.64
C ARG A 116 10.96 -15.59 -26.04
N PRO A 117 11.17 -14.60 -26.93
CA PRO A 117 11.87 -14.85 -28.20
C PRO A 117 13.30 -15.35 -27.97
N GLU A 118 13.79 -16.22 -28.85
CA GLU A 118 15.16 -16.75 -28.82
C GLU A 118 16.22 -15.67 -29.09
N THR A 119 15.84 -14.66 -29.88
CA THR A 119 16.72 -13.55 -30.28
C THR A 119 16.07 -12.21 -29.97
N LYS A 120 16.86 -11.13 -30.05
CA LYS A 120 16.32 -9.79 -29.82
C LYS A 120 15.48 -9.36 -31.02
N VAL A 121 14.19 -9.15 -30.79
CA VAL A 121 13.22 -8.70 -31.79
C VAL A 121 12.93 -7.21 -31.59
N SER A 122 12.80 -6.47 -32.69
CA SER A 122 12.28 -5.09 -32.69
C SER A 122 10.78 -5.10 -32.98
N LEU A 123 10.01 -4.31 -32.25
CA LEU A 123 8.57 -4.12 -32.50
C LEU A 123 8.28 -3.12 -33.62
N ASP A 124 9.25 -2.29 -34.00
CA ASP A 124 9.08 -1.27 -35.03
C ASP A 124 9.23 -1.82 -36.46
N TYR A 125 9.93 -2.96 -36.60
CA TYR A 125 10.27 -3.55 -37.88
C TYR A 125 9.93 -5.04 -37.92
N PRO A 126 9.29 -5.53 -39.00
CA PRO A 126 8.95 -6.95 -39.14
C PRO A 126 10.15 -7.87 -39.01
N SER A 127 9.99 -8.90 -38.18
CA SER A 127 10.91 -10.03 -38.07
C SER A 127 10.25 -11.27 -38.68
N TYR A 128 10.92 -11.90 -39.65
CA TYR A 128 10.46 -13.15 -40.27
C TYR A 128 11.25 -14.34 -39.71
N SER A 129 11.23 -14.47 -38.38
CA SER A 129 11.89 -15.59 -37.71
C SER A 129 10.99 -16.83 -37.70
N SER A 130 11.57 -18.02 -37.58
CA SER A 130 10.83 -19.27 -37.37
C SER A 130 10.48 -19.50 -35.89
N ASP A 131 10.76 -18.53 -35.02
CA ASP A 131 10.54 -18.64 -33.59
C ASP A 131 9.05 -18.43 -33.27
N PRO A 132 8.35 -19.42 -32.68
CA PRO A 132 6.93 -19.30 -32.35
C PRO A 132 6.62 -18.23 -31.30
N ASN A 133 7.63 -17.75 -30.56
CA ASN A 133 7.47 -16.73 -29.54
C ASN A 133 7.77 -15.30 -30.03
N ASP A 134 8.20 -15.15 -31.29
CA ASP A 134 8.40 -13.84 -31.91
C ASP A 134 7.04 -13.09 -31.97
N PRO A 135 6.94 -11.87 -31.41
CA PRO A 135 5.70 -11.10 -31.44
C PRO A 135 5.12 -10.89 -32.84
N TRP A 136 5.97 -10.85 -33.88
CA TRP A 136 5.49 -10.72 -35.27
C TRP A 136 4.79 -11.98 -35.77
N ASN A 137 5.10 -13.15 -35.21
CA ASN A 137 4.40 -14.41 -35.49
C ASN A 137 3.14 -14.57 -34.65
N LEU A 138 3.05 -13.86 -33.51
CA LEU A 138 1.90 -13.83 -32.61
C LEU A 138 0.88 -12.72 -32.95
N ALA A 139 1.28 -11.78 -33.81
CA ALA A 139 0.47 -10.64 -34.22
C ALA A 139 -0.82 -11.05 -34.95
N THR A 140 -1.89 -10.28 -34.75
CA THR A 140 -3.15 -10.49 -35.46
C THR A 140 -2.98 -10.29 -36.96
N THR A 141 -3.30 -11.30 -37.75
CA THR A 141 -3.31 -11.23 -39.22
C THR A 141 -4.72 -11.19 -39.77
N TYR A 142 -4.97 -10.32 -40.74
CA TYR A 142 -6.24 -10.21 -41.43
C TYR A 142 -6.10 -10.74 -42.85
N ASN A 143 -6.92 -11.73 -43.20
CA ASN A 143 -6.95 -12.31 -44.53
C ASN A 143 -8.14 -11.73 -45.30
N SER A 144 -7.93 -11.45 -46.60
CA SER A 144 -9.00 -11.00 -47.48
C SER A 144 -9.90 -12.18 -47.89
N ILE A 145 -11.19 -11.90 -48.06
CA ILE A 145 -12.17 -12.86 -48.62
C ILE A 145 -12.35 -12.51 -50.09
N ALA A 146 -11.99 -13.43 -50.97
CA ALA A 146 -12.15 -13.26 -52.41
C ALA A 146 -13.63 -13.35 -52.83
N SER A 147 -13.94 -12.89 -54.04
CA SER A 147 -15.33 -12.81 -54.56
C SER A 147 -16.02 -14.17 -54.76
N ASN A 148 -15.26 -15.26 -54.71
CA ASN A 148 -15.71 -16.65 -54.75
C ASN A 148 -15.93 -17.25 -53.35
N ASN A 149 -15.93 -16.41 -52.30
CA ASN A 149 -16.02 -16.79 -50.89
C ASN A 149 -14.86 -17.65 -50.36
N THR A 150 -13.72 -17.71 -51.06
CA THR A 150 -12.49 -18.33 -50.53
C THR A 150 -11.69 -17.32 -49.73
N ILE A 151 -11.11 -17.76 -48.61
CA ILE A 151 -10.17 -16.95 -47.83
C ILE A 151 -8.81 -17.04 -48.51
N GLU A 152 -8.21 -15.90 -48.84
CA GLU A 152 -6.84 -15.84 -49.34
C GLU A 152 -5.88 -16.35 -48.26
N GLU A 153 -4.97 -17.28 -48.59
CA GLU A 153 -4.04 -17.87 -47.62
C GLU A 153 -3.01 -16.86 -47.11
N SER A 154 -2.62 -15.89 -47.95
CA SER A 154 -1.73 -14.80 -47.57
C SER A 154 -2.50 -13.67 -46.87
N ALA A 155 -2.02 -13.26 -45.70
CA ALA A 155 -2.55 -12.12 -44.97
C ALA A 155 -2.44 -10.84 -45.80
N SER A 156 -3.53 -10.06 -45.82
CA SER A 156 -3.56 -8.77 -46.49
C SER A 156 -3.09 -7.64 -45.58
N LEU A 157 -3.29 -7.77 -44.26
CA LEU A 157 -2.83 -6.83 -43.25
C LEU A 157 -2.33 -7.59 -42.01
N ILE A 158 -1.31 -7.03 -41.35
CA ILE A 158 -0.79 -7.52 -40.06
C ILE A 158 -0.87 -6.34 -39.10
N GLU A 159 -1.47 -6.56 -37.93
CA GLU A 159 -1.43 -5.58 -36.84
C GLU A 159 -0.01 -5.53 -36.26
N PRO A 160 0.65 -4.36 -36.20
CA PRO A 160 1.99 -4.27 -35.63
C PRO A 160 1.98 -4.73 -34.17
N PRO A 161 2.85 -5.67 -33.76
CA PRO A 161 2.88 -6.15 -32.39
C PRO A 161 3.32 -5.05 -31.44
N ASP A 162 2.74 -5.06 -30.25
CA ASP A 162 3.08 -4.16 -29.15
C ASP A 162 3.71 -4.92 -27.98
N SER A 163 3.98 -4.20 -26.89
CA SER A 163 4.53 -4.80 -25.67
C SER A 163 3.60 -5.83 -25.00
N ASN A 164 2.31 -5.80 -25.32
CA ASN A 164 1.31 -6.69 -24.74
C ASN A 164 1.12 -7.96 -25.56
N THR A 165 1.46 -7.93 -26.86
CA THR A 165 1.34 -9.07 -27.78
C THR A 165 2.10 -10.30 -27.26
N ASN A 166 3.28 -10.09 -26.69
CA ASN A 166 4.01 -11.07 -25.90
C ASN A 166 4.50 -10.44 -24.58
N MET A 167 3.66 -10.50 -23.55
CA MET A 167 4.01 -9.99 -22.21
C MET A 167 5.17 -10.76 -21.53
N PHE A 168 5.61 -11.89 -22.08
CA PHE A 168 6.71 -12.69 -21.54
C PHE A 168 8.06 -12.36 -22.19
N MET A 169 8.10 -11.44 -23.18
CA MET A 169 9.35 -10.99 -23.79
C MET A 169 10.31 -10.39 -22.76
N TRP A 170 9.80 -9.55 -21.86
CA TRP A 170 10.59 -8.97 -20.78
C TRP A 170 10.24 -9.58 -19.43
N PHE A 171 11.21 -9.60 -18.54
CA PHE A 171 11.06 -10.25 -17.25
C PHE A 171 10.11 -9.48 -16.32
N ASP A 172 10.15 -8.15 -16.32
CA ASP A 172 9.25 -7.28 -15.58
C ASP A 172 7.79 -7.42 -16.05
N SER A 173 7.55 -7.44 -17.36
CA SER A 173 6.21 -7.68 -17.91
C SER A 173 5.71 -9.11 -17.63
N SER A 174 6.60 -10.10 -17.53
CA SER A 174 6.23 -11.48 -17.20
C SER A 174 5.66 -11.61 -15.77
N ILE A 175 6.20 -10.84 -14.82
CA ILE A 175 5.68 -10.79 -13.45
C ILE A 175 4.27 -10.20 -13.45
N LEU A 176 4.03 -9.14 -14.23
CA LEU A 176 2.71 -8.53 -14.38
C LEU A 176 1.72 -9.49 -15.04
N ALA A 177 2.13 -10.21 -16.08
CA ALA A 177 1.32 -11.22 -16.75
C ALA A 177 0.86 -12.32 -15.77
N VAL A 178 1.78 -12.84 -14.96
CA VAL A 178 1.44 -13.86 -13.95
C VAL A 178 0.53 -13.32 -12.84
N TYR A 179 0.68 -12.05 -12.45
CA TYR A 179 -0.26 -11.38 -11.55
C TYR A 179 -1.67 -11.28 -12.16
N ILE A 180 -1.79 -10.92 -13.44
CA ILE A 180 -3.08 -10.91 -14.15
C ILE A 180 -3.68 -12.31 -14.18
N MET A 181 -2.87 -13.33 -14.50
CA MET A 181 -3.28 -14.74 -14.49
C MET A 181 -3.79 -15.22 -13.13
N LEU A 182 -3.23 -14.72 -12.02
CA LEU A 182 -3.70 -15.04 -10.67
C LEU A 182 -5.16 -14.64 -10.43
N THR A 183 -5.64 -13.60 -11.13
CA THR A 183 -7.04 -13.15 -11.04
C THR A 183 -8.02 -14.04 -11.83
N GLY A 184 -7.48 -15.04 -12.54
CA GLY A 184 -8.23 -15.94 -13.42
C GLY A 184 -8.30 -15.49 -14.88
N ASP A 185 -7.70 -14.34 -15.21
CA ASP A 185 -7.63 -13.86 -16.60
C ASP A 185 -6.54 -14.59 -17.39
N SER A 186 -6.91 -15.19 -18.50
CA SER A 186 -6.00 -15.91 -19.39
C SER A 186 -5.51 -15.07 -20.58
N SER A 187 -5.89 -13.79 -20.65
CA SER A 187 -5.48 -12.86 -21.69
C SER A 187 -3.96 -12.85 -21.97
N PRO A 188 -3.05 -12.95 -20.97
CA PRO A 188 -1.62 -12.95 -21.26
C PRO A 188 -1.15 -14.16 -22.07
N LEU A 189 -1.90 -15.27 -22.09
CA LEU A 189 -1.57 -16.50 -22.83
C LEU A 189 -2.39 -16.65 -24.12
N SER A 190 -3.25 -15.69 -24.44
CA SER A 190 -4.20 -15.81 -25.56
C SER A 190 -3.56 -15.83 -26.94
N SER A 191 -2.34 -15.30 -27.08
CA SER A 191 -1.58 -15.27 -28.34
C SER A 191 -1.12 -16.65 -28.82
N TRP A 192 -1.05 -17.65 -27.94
CA TRP A 192 -0.55 -18.99 -28.28
C TRP A 192 -1.67 -19.98 -28.55
N VAL A 193 -1.51 -20.77 -29.62
CA VAL A 193 -2.38 -21.92 -29.90
C VAL A 193 -2.03 -23.05 -28.94
N LEU A 194 -2.84 -23.22 -27.89
CA LEU A 194 -2.61 -24.22 -26.82
C LEU A 194 -2.48 -25.66 -27.33
N ARG A 195 -3.11 -26.00 -28.47
CA ARG A 195 -3.03 -27.33 -29.07
C ARG A 195 -1.61 -27.69 -29.51
N GLU A 196 -0.80 -26.69 -29.86
CA GLU A 196 0.52 -26.87 -30.46
C GLU A 196 1.65 -26.80 -29.43
N ASN A 197 1.36 -26.28 -28.22
CA ASN A 197 2.37 -26.02 -27.20
C ASN A 197 2.10 -26.80 -25.90
N TYR A 198 2.48 -28.09 -25.89
CA TYR A 198 2.31 -28.96 -24.72
C TYR A 198 3.00 -28.46 -23.44
N PRO A 199 4.25 -27.95 -23.48
CA PRO A 199 4.90 -27.41 -22.28
C PRO A 199 4.10 -26.25 -21.66
N LEU A 200 3.53 -25.37 -22.48
CA LEU A 200 2.70 -24.28 -22.02
C LEU A 200 1.42 -24.78 -21.36
N VAL A 201 0.73 -25.75 -21.96
CA VAL A 201 -0.48 -26.35 -21.38
C VAL A 201 -0.18 -26.99 -20.02
N ILE A 202 0.93 -27.69 -19.88
CA ILE A 202 1.34 -28.29 -18.60
C ILE A 202 1.55 -27.21 -17.54
N ILE A 203 2.31 -26.15 -17.85
CA ILE A 203 2.55 -25.04 -16.91
C ILE A 203 1.24 -24.33 -16.56
N MET A 204 0.33 -24.14 -17.52
CA MET A 204 -0.97 -23.51 -17.28
C MET A 204 -1.86 -24.33 -16.34
N VAL A 205 -1.91 -25.66 -16.54
CA VAL A 205 -2.65 -26.57 -15.64
C VAL A 205 -2.04 -26.56 -14.24
N LEU A 206 -0.71 -26.64 -14.13
CA LEU A 206 -0.01 -26.57 -12.85
C LEU A 206 -0.24 -25.23 -12.15
N PHE A 207 -0.12 -24.12 -12.89
CA PHE A 207 -0.36 -22.78 -12.36
C PHE A 207 -1.77 -22.68 -11.78
N SER A 208 -2.80 -22.99 -12.56
CA SER A 208 -4.20 -22.92 -12.12
C SER A 208 -4.47 -23.80 -10.90
N PHE A 209 -3.92 -25.03 -10.87
CA PHE A 209 -4.05 -25.91 -9.71
C PHE A 209 -3.41 -25.32 -8.45
N PHE A 210 -2.16 -24.86 -8.54
CA PHE A 210 -1.45 -24.31 -7.39
C PHE A 210 -2.03 -22.96 -6.95
N THR A 211 -2.30 -22.04 -7.87
CA THR A 211 -2.72 -20.67 -7.52
C THR A 211 -4.22 -20.59 -7.29
N THR A 212 -5.02 -20.79 -8.32
CA THR A 212 -6.48 -20.60 -8.27
C THR A 212 -7.18 -21.64 -7.39
N VAL A 213 -6.86 -22.92 -7.55
CA VAL A 213 -7.54 -24.00 -6.80
C VAL A 213 -7.01 -24.13 -5.39
N TYR A 214 -5.70 -24.10 -5.19
CA TYR A 214 -5.11 -24.34 -3.87
C TYR A 214 -4.86 -23.05 -3.08
N LEU A 215 -3.97 -22.17 -3.55
CA LEU A 215 -3.49 -21.03 -2.78
C LEU A 215 -4.58 -19.97 -2.55
N MET A 216 -5.37 -19.59 -3.55
CA MET A 216 -6.45 -18.59 -3.36
C MET A 216 -7.52 -19.10 -2.40
N ASN A 217 -7.90 -20.38 -2.49
CA ASN A 217 -8.87 -20.98 -1.57
C ASN A 217 -8.31 -21.13 -0.14
N LEU A 218 -7.02 -21.50 -0.01
CA LEU A 218 -6.32 -21.51 1.27
C LEU A 218 -6.24 -20.10 1.85
N PHE A 219 -5.94 -19.08 1.04
CA PHE A 219 -5.90 -17.68 1.46
C PHE A 219 -7.24 -17.21 2.01
N ILE A 220 -8.34 -17.52 1.32
CA ILE A 220 -9.69 -17.19 1.77
C ILE A 220 -10.00 -17.88 3.11
N THR A 221 -9.58 -19.13 3.29
CA THR A 221 -9.78 -19.86 4.56
C THR A 221 -8.94 -19.28 5.69
N LEU A 222 -7.68 -18.93 5.42
CA LEU A 222 -6.81 -18.25 6.40
C LEU A 222 -7.39 -16.90 6.82
N LEU A 223 -7.95 -16.14 5.86
CA LEU A 223 -8.62 -14.88 6.12
C LEU A 223 -9.84 -15.08 7.02
N GLY A 224 -10.69 -16.06 6.72
CA GLY A 224 -11.87 -16.40 7.50
C GLY A 224 -11.53 -16.76 8.94
N ASN A 225 -10.56 -17.65 9.14
CA ASN A 225 -10.10 -18.04 10.47
C ASN A 225 -9.50 -16.86 11.26
N ALA A 226 -8.71 -16.00 10.60
CA ALA A 226 -8.13 -14.83 11.23
C ALA A 226 -9.22 -13.82 11.69
N ILE A 227 -10.29 -13.67 10.92
CA ILE A 227 -11.44 -12.83 11.30
C ILE A 227 -12.10 -13.39 12.57
N ASP A 228 -12.32 -14.70 12.63
CA ASP A 228 -12.97 -15.37 13.77
C ASP A 228 -12.12 -15.30 15.06
N GLU A 229 -10.79 -15.39 14.95
CA GLU A 229 -9.87 -15.29 16.08
C GLU A 229 -9.72 -13.86 16.60
N THR A 230 -9.79 -12.85 15.72
CA THR A 230 -9.74 -11.45 16.14
C THR A 230 -11.04 -11.04 16.83
N THR A 231 -11.02 -10.89 18.16
CA THR A 231 -12.17 -10.31 18.86
C THR A 231 -12.31 -8.84 18.46
N ASN A 232 -13.25 -8.55 17.56
CA ASN A 232 -13.44 -7.23 16.94
C ASN A 232 -13.40 -6.06 17.95
N LYS A 233 -13.92 -6.26 19.17
CA LYS A 233 -13.90 -5.25 20.24
C LYS A 233 -12.52 -5.09 20.89
N ALA A 234 -11.80 -6.17 21.17
CA ALA A 234 -10.47 -6.10 21.79
C ALA A 234 -9.43 -5.55 20.80
N ALA A 235 -9.45 -6.02 19.55
CA ALA A 235 -8.59 -5.50 18.49
C ALA A 235 -8.82 -4.01 18.25
N PHE A 236 -10.09 -3.57 18.23
CA PHE A 236 -10.43 -2.15 18.14
C PHE A 236 -9.91 -1.34 19.34
N LEU A 237 -10.08 -1.83 20.57
CA LEU A 237 -9.61 -1.13 21.76
C LEU A 237 -8.07 -1.01 21.77
N THR A 238 -7.36 -2.05 21.34
CA THR A 238 -5.90 -2.01 21.16
C THR A 238 -5.51 -0.99 20.11
N LEU A 239 -6.16 -1.00 18.93
CA LEU A 239 -5.89 -0.05 17.86
C LEU A 239 -6.18 1.39 18.31
N ARG A 240 -7.29 1.61 19.00
CA ARG A 240 -7.66 2.93 19.53
C ARG A 240 -6.70 3.40 20.61
N ALA A 241 -6.18 2.51 21.45
CA ALA A 241 -5.14 2.83 22.43
C ALA A 241 -3.81 3.17 21.76
N GLU A 242 -3.40 2.46 20.70
CA GLU A 242 -2.21 2.77 19.91
C GLU A 242 -2.32 4.16 19.26
N ILE A 243 -3.47 4.48 18.65
CA ILE A 243 -3.75 5.82 18.09
C ILE A 243 -3.65 6.88 19.18
N PHE A 244 -4.33 6.65 20.30
CA PHE A 244 -4.38 7.63 21.38
C PHE A 244 -2.98 7.87 21.98
N THR A 245 -2.20 6.82 22.20
CA THR A 245 -0.84 6.92 22.76
C THR A 245 0.12 7.62 21.78
N VAL A 246 0.12 7.21 20.51
CA VAL A 246 1.04 7.73 19.49
C VAL A 246 0.69 9.16 19.06
N GLU A 247 -0.59 9.45 18.81
CA GLU A 247 -1.02 10.72 18.20
C GLU A 247 -1.45 11.78 19.24
N VAL A 248 -2.17 11.36 20.29
CA VAL A 248 -2.87 12.26 21.21
C VAL A 248 -2.07 12.50 22.50
N GLU A 249 -1.63 11.43 23.16
CA GLU A 249 -1.00 11.48 24.49
C GLU A 249 0.36 12.18 24.46
N THR A 250 1.20 11.87 23.47
CA THR A 250 2.47 12.59 23.23
C THR A 250 2.26 14.09 23.02
N THR A 251 1.12 14.49 22.44
CA THR A 251 0.76 15.89 22.17
C THR A 251 0.19 16.59 23.41
N ILE A 252 -0.75 15.94 24.12
CA ILE A 252 -1.47 16.50 25.29
C ILE A 252 -0.57 16.54 26.53
N ILE A 253 0.12 15.45 26.89
CA ILE A 253 1.03 15.44 28.04
C ILE A 253 2.08 16.54 27.89
N ARG A 254 2.51 16.84 26.66
CA ARG A 254 3.45 17.94 26.41
C ARG A 254 2.83 19.34 26.48
N GLN A 255 1.57 19.52 26.05
CA GLN A 255 0.87 20.78 26.30
C GLN A 255 0.75 21.03 27.80
N GLN A 256 0.42 20.00 28.58
CA GLN A 256 0.37 20.10 30.04
C GLN A 256 1.75 20.37 30.65
N VAL A 257 2.80 19.61 30.30
CA VAL A 257 4.16 19.82 30.85
C VAL A 257 4.72 21.20 30.50
N SER A 258 4.52 21.69 29.28
CA SER A 258 4.96 23.03 28.88
C SER A 258 4.18 24.13 29.61
N PHE A 259 2.86 23.99 29.76
CA PHE A 259 2.02 24.91 30.52
C PHE A 259 2.41 24.92 32.01
N THR A 260 2.67 23.75 32.61
CA THR A 260 3.15 23.63 33.99
C THR A 260 4.51 24.30 34.15
N ARG A 261 5.46 24.06 33.23
CA ARG A 261 6.78 24.69 33.28
C ARG A 261 6.70 26.21 33.22
N VAL A 262 5.89 26.78 32.33
CA VAL A 262 5.68 28.24 32.22
C VAL A 262 5.04 28.80 33.50
N SER A 263 4.05 28.10 34.04
CA SER A 263 3.35 28.52 35.26
C SER A 263 4.27 28.52 36.47
N VAL A 264 5.04 27.45 36.68
CA VAL A 264 6.05 27.34 37.76
C VAL A 264 7.12 28.43 37.61
N THR A 265 7.61 28.68 36.40
CA THR A 265 8.63 29.72 36.16
C THR A 265 8.09 31.13 36.49
N ARG A 266 6.82 31.41 36.18
CA ARG A 266 6.16 32.67 36.59
C ARG A 266 6.00 32.78 38.10
N THR A 267 5.63 31.71 38.80
CA THR A 267 5.50 31.70 40.26
C THR A 267 6.85 31.93 40.94
N VAL A 268 7.90 31.28 40.45
CA VAL A 268 9.27 31.49 40.95
C VAL A 268 9.75 32.92 40.68
N ALA A 269 9.47 33.48 39.50
CA ALA A 269 9.84 34.86 39.16
C ALA A 269 9.07 35.92 39.98
N ALA A 270 7.81 35.66 40.33
CA ALA A 270 6.97 36.60 41.08
C ALA A 270 7.28 36.63 42.59
N TYR A 271 7.81 35.54 43.15
CA TYR A 271 7.95 35.37 44.61
C TYR A 271 9.39 35.06 45.05
N GLY A 272 10.39 35.35 44.21
CA GLY A 272 11.76 34.80 44.16
C GLY A 272 12.60 34.61 45.44
N ASN A 273 12.14 35.00 46.62
CA ASN A 273 12.81 34.76 47.91
C ASN A 273 11.98 33.94 48.94
N ASP A 274 10.70 33.66 48.72
CA ASP A 274 9.86 32.89 49.68
C ASP A 274 9.70 31.43 49.24
N ILE A 275 10.73 30.62 49.57
CA ILE A 275 10.88 29.23 49.13
C ILE A 275 9.70 28.35 49.60
N ASN A 276 9.22 28.55 50.84
CA ASN A 276 8.12 27.76 51.40
C ASN A 276 6.80 28.04 50.68
N PHE A 277 6.57 29.28 50.24
CA PHE A 277 5.38 29.67 49.49
C PHE A 277 5.42 29.17 48.04
N ILE A 278 6.59 29.21 47.40
CA ILE A 278 6.82 28.63 46.08
C ILE A 278 6.57 27.12 46.12
N GLU A 279 7.18 26.41 47.06
CA GLU A 279 7.07 24.96 47.20
C GLU A 279 5.61 24.51 47.43
N LYS A 280 4.89 25.20 48.32
CA LYS A 280 3.46 24.92 48.59
C LYS A 280 2.58 25.07 47.35
N ASN A 281 2.79 26.12 46.55
CA ASN A 281 1.99 26.35 45.34
C ASN A 281 2.35 25.38 44.22
N VAL A 282 3.65 25.14 44.00
CA VAL A 282 4.14 24.17 43.02
C VAL A 282 3.58 22.77 43.33
N ASN A 283 3.65 22.32 44.59
CA ASN A 283 3.09 21.02 45.00
C ASN A 283 1.58 20.94 44.84
N ARG A 284 0.84 22.04 45.06
CA ARG A 284 -0.61 22.09 44.84
C ARG A 284 -0.99 21.96 43.36
N TYR A 285 -0.23 22.59 42.47
CA TYR A 285 -0.41 22.46 41.02
C TYR A 285 -0.09 21.05 40.51
N PHE A 286 1.01 20.45 41.00
CA PHE A 286 1.34 19.06 40.66
C PHE A 286 0.28 18.08 41.17
N SER A 287 -0.18 18.23 42.41
CA SER A 287 -1.27 17.42 42.98
C SER A 287 -2.56 17.50 42.16
N TYR A 288 -2.97 18.69 41.71
CA TYR A 288 -4.18 18.86 40.91
C TYR A 288 -4.09 18.19 39.52
N ASN A 289 -2.96 18.37 38.83
CA ASN A 289 -2.75 17.76 37.51
C ASN A 289 -2.55 16.25 37.57
N ILE A 290 -1.88 15.74 38.62
CA ILE A 290 -1.71 14.29 38.83
C ILE A 290 -3.07 13.65 39.10
N VAL A 291 -3.91 14.22 39.97
CA VAL A 291 -5.27 13.70 40.23
C VAL A 291 -6.14 13.74 38.98
N HIS A 292 -6.01 14.77 38.14
CA HIS A 292 -6.76 14.83 36.89
C HIS A 292 -6.28 13.82 35.84
N LEU A 293 -4.96 13.55 35.77
CA LEU A 293 -4.40 12.48 34.95
C LEU A 293 -4.80 11.10 35.48
N ASP A 294 -4.75 10.89 36.78
CA ASP A 294 -5.11 9.63 37.43
C ASP A 294 -6.60 9.31 37.21
N ASN A 295 -7.48 10.31 37.32
CA ASN A 295 -8.90 10.16 37.00
C ASN A 295 -9.14 9.86 35.50
N TYR A 296 -8.35 10.46 34.61
CA TYR A 296 -8.44 10.20 33.16
C TYR A 296 -7.90 8.79 32.79
N LEU A 297 -6.84 8.35 33.47
CA LEU A 297 -6.24 7.01 33.31
C LEU A 297 -7.09 5.92 33.97
N THR A 298 -7.77 6.21 35.09
CA THR A 298 -8.72 5.29 35.72
C THR A 298 -9.99 5.10 34.89
N ASP A 299 -10.51 6.14 34.24
CA ASP A 299 -11.59 6.01 33.25
C ASP A 299 -11.20 5.08 32.08
N ILE A 300 -9.93 5.08 31.67
CA ILE A 300 -9.40 4.14 30.66
C ILE A 300 -9.25 2.72 31.25
N SER A 301 -8.88 2.59 32.53
CA SER A 301 -8.76 1.30 33.22
C SER A 301 -10.12 0.61 33.46
N HIS A 302 -11.20 1.38 33.59
CA HIS A 302 -12.57 0.85 33.71
C HIS A 302 -13.14 0.32 32.40
N ILE A 303 -12.49 0.56 31.25
CA ILE A 303 -12.81 -0.04 29.95
C ILE A 303 -12.12 -1.42 29.79
N ARG A 304 -11.27 -1.81 30.75
CA ARG A 304 -10.43 -3.02 30.71
C ARG A 304 -10.98 -4.24 31.47
N TYR A 305 -12.29 -4.28 31.74
CA TYR A 305 -12.99 -5.48 32.23
C TYR A 305 -14.19 -5.82 31.34
#